data_AF-A0A257IZM2-F1
#
_entry.id   AF-A0A257IZM2-F1
#
_cell.length_a   1.000
_cell.length_b   1.000
_cell.length_c   1.000
_cell.angle_alpha   90.00
_cell.angle_beta   90.00
_cell.angle_gamma   90.00
#
_symmetry.space_group_name_H-M   'P 1'
#
loop_
_entity.id
_entity.type
_entity.pdbx_description
1 polymer ?
#
loop_
_entity_poly.entity_id
_entity_poly.type
_entity_poly.pdbx_seq_one_letter_code
_entity_poly.pdbx_strand_id
1 'polypeptide(L)'
;MKYFIEVSYLGTNFHGWQIQPNAPSIQGELEFALSTILGEKISIMGSSRTDTGVHARQQFAHFIFPKKINDTTNLKIRLNKFLSDDISVNNIFKVYPNDHTRFDAVTRKYIYRIIPFKDPFKKDVAAVYFRDMDIAELNKASQILLKHMDFKSFSKVKTDVKTFDCRIEEAFWIQNGDTLEFHIRANRFLRGMVRAIVGTLINVGVSKISVDDFEKIILEKDRTKAGIAAKAEGLTLEEVNYPEGYFERNVKILEAEMSEMGLAKALFLKYQENLGISLCFQGFQEELDNLPGKYAFPTGTILFAKEGENVVGIVALKKLEDGICEMKRLFVLPEFQGYGIGKLLAEALIEKAKDLKYKIMKLDTLGRLESAVSLYRNLGFEETIPYNVNPEDDILYFEKQL
;
A
#
# COMPACT_ATOMS: atom_id res chain seq x y z
N MET A 1 -13.70 1.80 12.56
CA MET A 1 -12.79 2.14 11.43
C MET A 1 -11.77 1.02 11.26
N LYS A 2 -11.25 0.79 10.04
CA LYS A 2 -10.21 -0.21 9.78
C LYS A 2 -8.87 0.47 9.53
N TYR A 3 -7.81 -0.12 10.05
CA TYR A 3 -6.43 0.35 9.89
C TYR A 3 -5.56 -0.80 9.43
N PHE A 4 -4.61 -0.52 8.53
CA PHE A 4 -3.48 -1.39 8.28
C PHE A 4 -2.32 -0.97 9.17
N ILE A 5 -1.55 -1.96 9.62
CA ILE A 5 -0.31 -1.83 10.35
C ILE A 5 0.77 -2.62 9.58
N GLU A 6 1.84 -1.94 9.22
CA GLU A 6 3.02 -2.53 8.59
C GLU A 6 4.06 -2.81 9.66
N VAL A 7 4.57 -4.04 9.69
CA VAL A 7 5.53 -4.49 10.69
C VAL A 7 6.70 -5.24 10.05
N SER A 8 7.83 -5.20 10.73
CA SER A 8 8.98 -6.08 10.50
C SER A 8 9.33 -6.81 11.79
N TYR A 9 9.86 -8.02 11.70
CA TYR A 9 10.27 -8.78 12.88
C TYR A 9 11.34 -9.83 12.62
N LEU A 10 12.11 -10.12 13.66
CA LEU A 10 12.90 -11.33 13.77
C LEU A 10 12.04 -12.45 14.38
N GLY A 11 11.88 -13.57 13.65
CA GLY A 11 11.02 -14.67 14.08
C GLY A 11 11.66 -15.64 15.07
N THR A 12 12.94 -15.47 15.41
CA THR A 12 13.75 -16.44 16.17
C THR A 12 13.12 -16.86 17.49
N ASN A 13 12.61 -15.87 18.25
CA ASN A 13 12.04 -16.09 19.57
C ASN A 13 10.53 -16.43 19.55
N PHE A 14 9.96 -16.62 18.35
CA PHE A 14 8.52 -16.75 18.14
C PHE A 14 8.13 -18.07 17.49
N HIS A 15 7.00 -18.60 17.92
CA HIS A 15 6.37 -19.78 17.31
C HIS A 15 5.53 -19.41 16.08
N GLY A 16 6.08 -18.51 15.28
CA GLY A 16 5.52 -18.00 14.04
C GLY A 16 4.59 -16.82 14.24
N TRP A 17 3.89 -16.47 13.16
CA TRP A 17 2.95 -15.36 13.16
C TRP A 17 1.73 -15.61 14.05
N GLN A 18 1.04 -16.73 13.83
CA GLN A 18 -0.30 -16.98 14.35
C GLN A 18 -0.27 -17.33 15.85
N ILE A 19 -1.20 -16.75 16.63
CA ILE A 19 -1.40 -17.09 18.04
C ILE A 19 -1.47 -18.59 18.26
N GLN A 20 -0.68 -19.08 19.23
CA GLN A 20 -0.71 -20.44 19.76
C GLN A 20 -1.04 -20.38 21.26
N PRO A 21 -1.74 -21.38 21.83
CA PRO A 21 -2.14 -21.36 23.24
C PRO A 21 -0.98 -21.25 24.25
N ASN A 22 0.17 -21.85 23.94
CA ASN A 22 1.26 -22.06 24.90
C ASN A 22 2.62 -21.54 24.39
N ALA A 23 2.62 -20.58 23.46
CA ALA A 23 3.87 -20.09 22.89
C ALA A 23 3.77 -18.64 22.40
N PRO A 24 4.85 -17.84 22.52
CA PRO A 24 4.88 -16.49 22.00
C PRO A 24 4.72 -16.49 20.48
N SER A 25 3.96 -15.52 19.98
CA SER A 25 3.70 -15.33 18.55
C SER A 25 3.70 -13.84 18.22
N ILE A 26 4.05 -13.50 16.99
CA ILE A 26 4.07 -12.10 16.54
C ILE A 26 2.67 -11.48 16.64
N GLN A 27 1.63 -12.22 16.21
CA GLN A 27 0.25 -11.75 16.32
C GLN A 27 -0.15 -11.50 17.78
N GLY A 28 0.24 -12.39 18.69
CA GLY A 28 -0.08 -12.24 20.12
C GLY A 28 0.55 -10.99 20.74
N GLU A 29 1.82 -10.72 20.46
CA GLU A 29 2.49 -9.51 20.96
C GLU A 29 1.87 -8.23 20.39
N LEU A 30 1.58 -8.21 19.08
CA LEU A 30 0.94 -7.06 18.44
C LEU A 30 -0.48 -6.82 18.97
N GLU A 31 -1.30 -7.86 19.12
CA GLU A 31 -2.65 -7.75 19.70
C GLU A 31 -2.61 -7.26 21.14
N PHE A 32 -1.68 -7.78 21.95
CA PHE A 32 -1.47 -7.32 23.32
C PHE A 32 -1.08 -5.83 23.36
N ALA A 33 -0.05 -5.44 22.61
CA ALA A 33 0.42 -4.06 22.57
C ALA A 33 -0.65 -3.08 22.08
N LEU A 34 -1.34 -3.40 20.97
CA LEU A 34 -2.44 -2.59 20.45
C LEU A 34 -3.56 -2.47 21.48
N SER A 35 -3.94 -3.58 22.13
CA SER A 35 -5.03 -3.58 23.11
C SER A 35 -4.70 -2.72 24.33
N THR A 36 -3.48 -2.84 24.84
CA THR A 36 -3.01 -2.06 25.99
C THR A 36 -2.94 -0.57 25.66
N ILE A 37 -2.41 -0.21 24.50
CA ILE A 37 -2.19 1.20 24.12
C ILE A 37 -3.50 1.90 23.74
N LEU A 38 -4.44 1.20 23.11
CA LEU A 38 -5.74 1.73 22.67
C LEU A 38 -6.84 1.57 23.72
N GLY A 39 -6.61 0.78 24.77
CA GLY A 39 -7.55 0.58 25.88
C GLY A 39 -8.78 -0.25 25.52
N GLU A 40 -8.72 -1.03 24.44
CA GLU A 40 -9.80 -1.89 23.96
C GLU A 40 -9.22 -3.21 23.46
N LYS A 41 -10.00 -4.30 23.46
CA LYS A 41 -9.50 -5.57 22.91
C LYS A 41 -9.38 -5.48 21.39
N ILE A 42 -8.15 -5.55 20.88
CA ILE A 42 -7.83 -5.50 19.46
C ILE A 42 -7.41 -6.89 18.98
N SER A 43 -8.04 -7.34 17.89
CA SER A 43 -7.60 -8.51 17.13
C SER A 43 -7.13 -8.08 15.75
N ILE A 44 -6.13 -8.77 15.22
CA ILE A 44 -5.53 -8.44 13.91
C ILE A 44 -5.60 -9.62 12.93
N MET A 45 -5.53 -9.31 11.65
CA MET A 45 -5.36 -10.31 10.59
C MET A 45 -4.17 -9.97 9.69
N GLY A 46 -3.18 -10.86 9.64
CA GLY A 46 -1.97 -10.73 8.83
C GLY A 46 -2.16 -11.07 7.35
N SER A 47 -1.32 -10.45 6.50
CA SER A 47 -1.27 -10.68 5.05
C SER A 47 -0.64 -12.02 4.68
N SER A 48 0.23 -12.55 5.54
CA SER A 48 0.89 -13.85 5.42
C SER A 48 1.09 -14.50 6.80
N ARG A 49 1.09 -15.83 6.83
CA ARG A 49 1.47 -16.61 8.01
C ARG A 49 2.91 -17.09 7.85
N THR A 50 3.81 -16.64 8.71
CA THR A 50 5.17 -17.18 8.83
C THR A 50 5.19 -18.35 9.81
N ASP A 51 5.96 -19.39 9.49
CA ASP A 51 6.20 -20.52 10.40
C ASP A 51 7.15 -20.08 11.56
N THR A 52 7.22 -20.87 12.64
CA THR A 52 8.22 -20.71 13.72
C THR A 52 9.62 -20.43 13.19
N GLY A 53 10.27 -19.39 13.71
CA GLY A 53 11.63 -19.00 13.35
C GLY A 53 11.78 -18.27 12.01
N VAL A 54 10.69 -17.99 11.27
CA VAL A 54 10.75 -17.26 9.98
C VAL A 54 10.58 -15.76 10.21
N HIS A 55 11.41 -14.96 9.55
CA HIS A 55 11.46 -13.50 9.69
C HIS A 55 10.52 -12.78 8.72
N ALA A 56 10.29 -11.49 8.93
CA ALA A 56 9.69 -10.61 7.94
C ALA A 56 10.35 -9.22 7.96
N ARG A 57 10.77 -8.73 6.80
CA ARG A 57 11.08 -7.30 6.60
C ARG A 57 9.83 -6.48 6.37
N GLN A 58 8.83 -7.05 5.72
CA GLN A 58 7.54 -6.42 5.51
C GLN A 58 6.41 -7.43 5.71
N GLN A 59 5.49 -7.09 6.60
CA GLN A 59 4.26 -7.81 6.83
C GLN A 59 3.17 -6.80 7.14
N PHE A 60 2.01 -6.92 6.49
CA PHE A 60 0.85 -6.12 6.85
C PHE A 60 -0.10 -6.92 7.72
N ALA A 61 -0.72 -6.27 8.70
CA ALA A 61 -1.92 -6.74 9.36
C ALA A 61 -2.99 -5.66 9.35
N HIS A 62 -4.26 -6.05 9.45
CA HIS A 62 -5.33 -5.08 9.66
C HIS A 62 -6.04 -5.34 10.98
N PHE A 63 -6.56 -4.26 11.56
CA PHE A 63 -7.37 -4.29 12.76
C PHE A 63 -8.52 -3.29 12.66
N ILE A 64 -9.55 -3.53 13.44
CA ILE A 64 -10.71 -2.64 13.55
C ILE A 64 -10.64 -1.94 14.91
N PHE A 65 -10.79 -0.62 14.88
CA PHE A 65 -10.90 0.20 16.08
C PHE A 65 -12.09 1.15 15.93
N PRO A 66 -13.05 1.18 16.88
CA PRO A 66 -14.28 1.95 16.72
C PRO A 66 -14.05 3.46 16.71
N LYS A 67 -13.02 3.95 17.41
CA LYS A 67 -12.69 5.39 17.49
C LYS A 67 -11.73 5.82 16.38
N LYS A 68 -11.68 7.13 16.12
CA LYS A 68 -10.68 7.74 15.23
C LYS A 68 -9.33 7.77 15.92
N ILE A 69 -8.29 7.32 15.24
CA ILE A 69 -6.89 7.52 15.65
C ILE A 69 -6.45 8.83 15.02
N ASN A 70 -6.31 9.88 15.82
CA ASN A 70 -5.99 11.22 15.31
C ASN A 70 -4.51 11.36 14.92
N ASP A 71 -3.63 10.61 15.58
CA ASP A 71 -2.18 10.65 15.35
C ASP A 71 -1.63 9.22 15.29
N THR A 72 -1.55 8.68 14.07
CA THR A 72 -0.98 7.35 13.82
C THR A 72 0.54 7.33 14.00
N THR A 73 1.21 8.48 13.86
CA THR A 73 2.66 8.62 14.09
C THR A 73 2.99 8.45 15.57
N ASN A 74 2.26 9.12 16.45
CA ASN A 74 2.41 8.93 17.89
C ASN A 74 2.05 7.51 18.33
N LEU A 75 0.99 6.93 17.77
CA LEU A 75 0.63 5.54 18.03
C LEU A 75 1.76 4.58 17.67
N LYS A 76 2.37 4.75 16.49
CA LYS A 76 3.55 3.97 16.07
C LYS A 76 4.70 4.10 17.06
N ILE A 77 5.03 5.32 17.49
CA ILE A 77 6.09 5.56 18.49
C ILE A 77 5.78 4.83 19.80
N ARG A 78 4.54 4.89 20.28
CA ARG A 78 4.12 4.22 21.52
C ARG A 78 4.20 2.70 21.39
N LEU A 79 3.79 2.14 20.25
CA LEU A 79 3.88 0.70 19.99
C LEU A 79 5.34 0.24 19.95
N ASN A 80 6.22 0.94 19.25
CA ASN A 80 7.65 0.60 19.20
C ASN A 80 8.37 0.74 20.53
N LYS A 81 7.87 1.57 21.46
CA LYS A 81 8.38 1.63 22.84
C LYS A 81 7.87 0.50 23.74
N PHE A 82 6.77 -0.15 23.34
CA PHE A 82 6.11 -1.19 24.12
C PHE A 82 6.49 -2.60 23.67
N LEU A 83 6.65 -2.80 22.36
CA LEU A 83 7.03 -4.07 21.76
C LEU A 83 8.47 -4.44 22.10
N SER A 84 8.77 -5.73 21.99
CA SER A 84 10.14 -6.25 22.08
C SER A 84 11.01 -5.73 20.93
N ASP A 85 12.33 -5.71 21.13
CA ASP A 85 13.29 -5.30 20.09
C ASP A 85 13.25 -6.17 18.82
N ASP A 86 12.61 -7.34 18.90
CA ASP A 86 12.41 -8.25 17.78
C ASP A 86 11.25 -7.85 16.87
N ILE A 87 10.38 -6.89 17.25
CA ILE A 87 9.22 -6.46 16.46
C ILE A 87 9.22 -4.94 16.33
N SER A 88 9.14 -4.46 15.09
CA SER A 88 8.97 -3.03 14.79
C SER A 88 7.71 -2.78 13.98
N VAL A 89 6.98 -1.74 14.36
CA VAL A 89 5.91 -1.12 13.59
C VAL A 89 6.51 -0.05 12.70
N ASN A 90 6.44 -0.27 11.39
CA ASN A 90 6.99 0.62 10.37
C ASN A 90 5.99 1.74 10.04
N ASN A 91 4.71 1.37 9.92
CA ASN A 91 3.65 2.29 9.52
C ASN A 91 2.27 1.89 10.05
N ILE A 92 1.37 2.86 10.21
CA ILE A 92 -0.05 2.66 10.55
C ILE A 92 -0.88 3.68 9.78
N PHE A 93 -1.87 3.21 9.05
CA PHE A 93 -2.73 4.08 8.26
C PHE A 93 -4.16 3.54 8.16
N LYS A 94 -5.12 4.45 8.07
CA LYS A 94 -6.53 4.12 7.91
C LYS A 94 -6.78 3.60 6.48
N VAL A 95 -7.59 2.55 6.38
CA VAL A 95 -7.99 1.89 5.13
C VAL A 95 -9.51 1.77 5.04
N TYR A 96 -10.04 1.31 3.91
CA TYR A 96 -11.47 1.11 3.75
C TYR A 96 -11.99 -0.06 4.58
N PRO A 97 -13.28 -0.01 4.97
CA PRO A 97 -13.90 -1.11 5.71
C PRO A 97 -13.79 -2.47 5.01
N ASN A 98 -13.72 -2.49 3.67
CA ASN A 98 -13.63 -3.73 2.88
C ASN A 98 -12.19 -4.18 2.62
N ASP A 99 -11.19 -3.32 2.80
CA ASP A 99 -9.79 -3.65 2.53
C ASP A 99 -9.30 -4.80 3.42
N HIS A 100 -8.53 -5.70 2.85
CA HIS A 100 -8.16 -6.95 3.47
C HIS A 100 -6.72 -7.35 3.16
N THR A 101 -5.86 -7.26 4.18
CA THR A 101 -4.41 -7.54 4.07
C THR A 101 -4.08 -8.85 3.38
N ARG A 102 -4.83 -9.93 3.63
CA ARG A 102 -4.58 -11.23 3.01
C ARG A 102 -5.13 -11.38 1.58
N PHE A 103 -6.35 -10.95 1.31
CA PHE A 103 -7.06 -11.31 0.08
C PHE A 103 -6.76 -10.34 -1.05
N ASP A 104 -6.46 -9.08 -0.72
CA ASP A 104 -6.16 -8.06 -1.72
C ASP A 104 -4.68 -8.00 -2.09
N ALA A 105 -3.80 -8.62 -1.29
CA ALA A 105 -2.39 -8.71 -1.63
C ALA A 105 -2.20 -9.58 -2.88
N VAL A 106 -1.53 -9.00 -3.88
CA VAL A 106 -1.32 -9.59 -5.21
C VAL A 106 -0.11 -10.51 -5.25
N THR A 107 0.98 -10.16 -4.57
CA THR A 107 2.21 -10.97 -4.56
C THR A 107 2.90 -10.92 -3.21
N ARG A 108 3.69 -11.97 -2.92
CA ARG A 108 4.61 -12.03 -1.80
C ARG A 108 5.99 -12.41 -2.31
N LYS A 109 7.03 -11.79 -1.78
CA LYS A 109 8.43 -12.16 -2.06
C LYS A 109 9.10 -12.70 -0.81
N TYR A 110 9.77 -13.83 -0.95
CA TYR A 110 10.63 -14.39 0.07
C TYR A 110 12.07 -14.44 -0.43
N ILE A 111 13.01 -14.27 0.50
CA ILE A 111 14.42 -14.59 0.27
C ILE A 111 14.85 -15.63 1.30
N TYR A 112 15.53 -16.66 0.82
CA TYR A 112 16.23 -17.63 1.65
C TYR A 112 17.73 -17.41 1.58
N ARG A 113 18.42 -17.30 2.73
CA ARG A 113 19.85 -17.02 2.81
C ARG A 113 20.64 -18.20 3.35
N ILE A 114 21.75 -18.51 2.69
CA ILE A 114 22.69 -19.57 3.07
C ILE A 114 24.10 -18.98 3.17
N ILE A 115 24.84 -19.36 4.21
CA ILE A 115 26.26 -19.02 4.39
C ILE A 115 27.11 -20.29 4.60
N PRO A 116 28.34 -20.36 4.08
CA PRO A 116 29.19 -21.54 4.18
C PRO A 116 29.99 -21.65 5.47
N PHE A 117 29.85 -20.69 6.39
CA PHE A 117 30.55 -20.65 7.67
C PHE A 117 29.65 -20.18 8.80
N LYS A 118 30.10 -20.36 10.04
CA LYS A 118 29.43 -19.80 11.21
C LYS A 118 29.75 -18.32 11.34
N ASP A 119 28.72 -17.49 11.41
CA ASP A 119 28.85 -16.06 11.67
C ASP A 119 27.85 -15.65 12.77
N PRO A 120 28.34 -15.22 13.96
CA PRO A 120 27.48 -14.76 15.04
C PRO A 120 26.52 -13.61 14.68
N PHE A 121 26.84 -12.81 13.67
CA PHE A 121 26.00 -11.69 13.20
C PHE A 121 24.95 -12.12 12.16
N LYS A 122 25.08 -13.34 11.61
CA LYS A 122 24.13 -13.89 10.61
C LYS A 122 23.42 -15.15 11.08
N LYS A 123 23.78 -15.70 12.25
CA LYS A 123 23.28 -16.98 12.78
C LYS A 123 21.74 -17.10 12.81
N ASP A 124 21.05 -15.97 12.98
CA ASP A 124 19.60 -15.91 13.10
C ASP A 124 18.91 -15.43 11.82
N VAL A 125 19.65 -15.10 10.74
CA VAL A 125 19.08 -14.55 9.50
C VAL A 125 19.57 -15.26 8.23
N ALA A 126 20.45 -16.25 8.40
CA ALA A 126 20.96 -17.11 7.33
C ALA A 126 21.19 -18.53 7.87
N ALA A 127 20.88 -19.53 7.05
CA ALA A 127 21.14 -20.92 7.38
C ALA A 127 22.61 -21.26 7.08
N VAL A 128 23.31 -21.82 8.05
CA VAL A 128 24.68 -22.33 7.84
C VAL A 128 24.64 -23.66 7.09
N TYR A 129 25.34 -23.73 5.96
CA TYR A 129 25.49 -24.92 5.14
C TYR A 129 26.90 -25.04 4.56
N PHE A 130 27.69 -26.01 5.04
CA PHE A 130 29.12 -26.11 4.74
C PHE A 130 29.49 -26.74 3.39
N ARG A 131 28.52 -27.26 2.63
CA ARG A 131 28.80 -27.89 1.33
C ARG A 131 28.59 -26.89 0.22
N ASP A 132 29.50 -26.90 -0.74
CA ASP A 132 29.34 -26.15 -1.98
C ASP A 132 28.11 -26.67 -2.74
N MET A 133 27.47 -25.76 -3.48
CA MET A 133 26.32 -26.05 -4.30
C MET A 133 26.53 -25.54 -5.71
N ASP A 134 26.12 -26.32 -6.69
CA ASP A 134 26.12 -25.91 -8.08
C ASP A 134 24.98 -24.91 -8.32
N ILE A 135 25.33 -23.62 -8.41
CA ILE A 135 24.40 -22.52 -8.63
C ILE A 135 23.73 -22.61 -10.00
N ALA A 136 24.41 -23.18 -11.01
CA ALA A 136 23.84 -23.34 -12.34
C ALA A 136 22.72 -24.40 -12.32
N GLU A 137 22.96 -25.54 -11.67
CA GLU A 137 21.93 -26.58 -11.50
C GLU A 137 20.77 -26.11 -10.61
N LEU A 138 21.07 -25.37 -9.52
CA LEU A 138 20.06 -24.74 -8.68
C LEU A 138 19.14 -23.82 -9.48
N ASN A 139 19.70 -22.99 -10.37
CA ASN A 139 18.93 -22.10 -11.21
C ASN A 139 18.13 -22.86 -12.28
N LYS A 140 18.71 -23.88 -12.92
CA LYS A 140 17.96 -24.75 -13.87
C LYS A 140 16.74 -25.37 -13.21
N ALA A 141 16.89 -25.95 -12.01
CA ALA A 141 15.76 -26.50 -11.26
C ALA A 141 14.77 -25.43 -10.81
N SER A 142 15.24 -24.24 -10.42
CA SER A 142 14.36 -23.13 -10.00
C SER A 142 13.46 -22.66 -11.15
N GLN A 143 13.95 -22.67 -12.39
CA GLN A 143 13.13 -22.30 -13.57
C GLN A 143 11.95 -23.25 -13.82
N ILE A 144 12.01 -24.48 -13.32
CA ILE A 144 10.91 -25.43 -13.42
C ILE A 144 9.71 -24.97 -12.60
N LEU A 145 9.93 -24.28 -11.48
CA LEU A 145 8.85 -23.75 -10.64
C LEU A 145 7.93 -22.78 -11.41
N LEU A 146 8.44 -22.05 -12.41
CA LEU A 146 7.63 -21.13 -13.21
C LEU A 146 6.70 -21.85 -14.20
N LYS A 147 6.93 -23.14 -14.47
CA LYS A 147 6.17 -23.95 -15.43
C LYS A 147 4.99 -24.68 -14.80
N HIS A 148 4.92 -24.73 -13.47
CA HIS A 148 3.93 -25.50 -12.71
C HIS A 148 3.04 -24.60 -11.86
N MET A 149 1.86 -25.10 -11.53
CA MET A 149 0.92 -24.40 -10.64
C MET A 149 0.58 -25.21 -9.39
N ASP A 150 0.42 -26.52 -9.49
CA ASP A 150 0.11 -27.37 -8.33
C ASP A 150 1.37 -27.69 -7.53
N PHE A 151 1.48 -27.12 -6.33
CA PHE A 151 2.63 -27.32 -5.44
C PHE A 151 2.31 -28.18 -4.22
N LYS A 152 1.40 -29.15 -4.36
CA LYS A 152 1.02 -30.05 -3.27
C LYS A 152 2.20 -30.78 -2.64
N SER A 153 3.20 -31.19 -3.43
CA SER A 153 4.45 -31.82 -2.93
C SER A 153 5.23 -30.94 -1.95
N PHE A 154 4.99 -29.63 -1.94
CA PHE A 154 5.67 -28.71 -1.02
C PHE A 154 4.76 -28.22 0.11
N SER A 155 3.51 -28.65 0.16
CA SER A 155 2.55 -28.24 1.20
C SER A 155 2.63 -29.11 2.46
N LYS A 156 2.26 -28.56 3.62
CA LYS A 156 1.99 -29.39 4.81
C LYS A 156 0.72 -30.24 4.60
N VAL A 157 0.76 -31.51 5.02
CA VAL A 157 -0.27 -32.56 4.77
C VAL A 157 -1.62 -32.40 5.49
N LYS A 158 -1.78 -31.39 6.36
CA LYS A 158 -3.05 -31.08 7.06
C LYS A 158 -3.33 -29.60 6.91
N THR A 159 -3.96 -29.24 5.80
CA THR A 159 -4.17 -27.85 5.39
C THR A 159 -5.59 -27.64 4.91
N ASP A 160 -6.19 -26.50 5.26
CA ASP A 160 -7.56 -26.14 4.90
C ASP A 160 -7.66 -25.41 3.55
N VAL A 161 -6.67 -25.62 2.67
CA VAL A 161 -6.65 -24.97 1.35
C VAL A 161 -7.54 -25.75 0.39
N LYS A 162 -8.33 -25.01 -0.41
CA LYS A 162 -9.19 -25.60 -1.45
C LYS A 162 -8.40 -26.04 -2.68
N THR A 163 -7.27 -25.37 -2.95
CA THR A 163 -6.38 -25.65 -4.07
C THR A 163 -4.93 -25.57 -3.60
N PHE A 164 -4.05 -26.30 -4.28
CA PHE A 164 -2.60 -26.24 -4.12
C PHE A 164 -1.94 -25.34 -5.17
N ASP A 165 -2.77 -24.64 -5.95
CA ASP A 165 -2.33 -23.82 -7.06
C ASP A 165 -1.69 -22.53 -6.56
N CYS A 166 -0.44 -22.30 -6.96
CA CYS A 166 0.27 -21.04 -6.79
C CYS A 166 0.90 -20.67 -8.14
N ARG A 167 0.96 -19.38 -8.46
CA ARG A 167 1.65 -18.90 -9.67
C ARG A 167 2.94 -18.24 -9.22
N ILE A 168 4.07 -18.91 -9.50
CA ILE A 168 5.40 -18.38 -9.26
C ILE A 168 5.76 -17.42 -10.39
N GLU A 169 6.18 -16.21 -10.04
CA GLU A 169 6.54 -15.15 -10.98
C GLU A 169 8.06 -14.94 -11.06
N GLU A 170 8.77 -15.32 -10.00
CA GLU A 170 10.23 -15.20 -9.88
C GLU A 170 10.74 -16.40 -9.06
N ALA A 171 11.80 -17.07 -9.52
CA ALA A 171 12.52 -18.07 -8.76
C ALA A 171 13.97 -18.20 -9.27
N PHE A 172 14.95 -17.74 -8.48
CA PHE A 172 16.36 -17.85 -8.86
C PHE A 172 17.30 -17.80 -7.65
N TRP A 173 18.52 -18.30 -7.85
CA TRP A 173 19.63 -18.23 -6.91
C TRP A 173 20.66 -17.23 -7.38
N ILE A 174 21.15 -16.41 -6.46
CA ILE A 174 22.22 -15.44 -6.71
C ILE A 174 23.25 -15.46 -5.58
N GLN A 175 24.53 -15.39 -5.94
CA GLN A 175 25.62 -15.22 -4.99
C GLN A 175 25.77 -13.73 -4.67
N ASN A 176 25.63 -13.35 -3.41
CA ASN A 176 25.82 -11.99 -2.92
C ASN A 176 26.93 -11.99 -1.84
N GLY A 177 28.16 -11.70 -2.26
CA GLY A 177 29.33 -11.81 -1.40
C GLY A 177 29.51 -13.24 -0.89
N ASP A 178 29.48 -13.42 0.43
CA ASP A 178 29.58 -14.72 1.12
C ASP A 178 28.23 -15.44 1.30
N THR A 179 27.14 -14.84 0.83
CA THR A 179 25.78 -15.32 1.07
C THR A 179 25.16 -15.76 -0.24
N LEU A 180 24.69 -17.00 -0.28
CA LEU A 180 23.90 -17.52 -1.38
C LEU A 180 22.41 -17.26 -1.07
N GLU A 181 21.73 -16.55 -1.97
CA GLU A 181 20.33 -16.16 -1.78
C GLU A 181 19.42 -16.82 -2.81
N PHE A 182 18.33 -17.44 -2.34
CA PHE A 182 17.22 -17.86 -3.19
C PHE A 182 16.09 -16.85 -3.11
N HIS A 183 15.76 -16.24 -4.24
CA HIS A 183 14.67 -15.29 -4.39
C HIS A 183 13.46 -16.01 -4.98
N ILE A 184 12.30 -15.86 -4.35
CA ILE A 184 11.04 -16.41 -4.88
C ILE A 184 9.87 -15.44 -4.67
N ARG A 185 9.13 -15.16 -5.74
CA ARG A 185 7.92 -14.33 -5.72
C ARG A 185 6.76 -15.09 -6.34
N ALA A 186 5.58 -14.98 -5.72
CA ALA A 186 4.37 -15.62 -6.20
C ALA A 186 3.13 -14.84 -5.77
N ASN A 187 1.98 -15.16 -6.38
CA ASN A 187 0.70 -14.61 -5.95
C ASN A 187 0.35 -15.00 -4.49
N ARG A 188 0.68 -16.24 -4.12
CA ARG A 188 0.54 -16.79 -2.77
C ARG A 188 1.49 -17.98 -2.59
N PHE A 189 1.68 -18.39 -1.33
CA PHE A 189 2.40 -19.61 -0.99
C PHE A 189 1.55 -20.49 -0.06
N LEU A 190 1.78 -21.81 -0.14
CA LEU A 190 1.21 -22.77 0.80
C LEU A 190 2.02 -22.82 2.10
N ARG A 191 1.42 -23.31 3.17
CA ARG A 191 2.09 -23.41 4.48
C ARG A 191 3.30 -24.33 4.38
N GLY A 192 4.49 -23.82 4.70
CA GLY A 192 5.76 -24.54 4.63
C GLY A 192 6.37 -24.69 3.22
N MET A 193 5.69 -24.16 2.20
CA MET A 193 6.06 -24.35 0.78
C MET A 193 7.48 -23.91 0.45
N VAL A 194 7.82 -22.66 0.75
CA VAL A 194 9.12 -22.10 0.37
C VAL A 194 10.27 -22.90 0.98
N ARG A 195 10.17 -23.30 2.25
CA ARG A 195 11.19 -24.11 2.92
C ARG A 195 11.30 -25.52 2.33
N ALA A 196 10.19 -26.13 1.94
CA ALA A 196 10.19 -27.44 1.29
C ALA A 196 10.81 -27.37 -0.12
N ILE A 197 10.52 -26.31 -0.89
CA ILE A 197 11.16 -26.02 -2.18
C ILE A 197 12.67 -25.87 -1.99
N VAL A 198 13.10 -24.96 -1.11
CA VAL A 198 14.53 -24.71 -0.84
C VAL A 198 15.23 -25.99 -0.41
N GLY A 199 14.66 -26.76 0.51
CA GLY A 199 15.27 -28.01 0.97
C GLY A 199 15.40 -29.07 -0.12
N THR A 200 14.49 -29.06 -1.11
CA THR A 200 14.57 -29.95 -2.27
C THR A 200 15.57 -29.43 -3.31
N LEU A 201 15.62 -28.12 -3.55
CA LEU A 201 16.61 -27.48 -4.41
C LEU A 201 18.03 -27.68 -3.88
N ILE A 202 18.26 -27.61 -2.57
CA ILE A 202 19.57 -27.91 -1.96
C ILE A 202 20.03 -29.32 -2.35
N ASN A 203 19.13 -30.32 -2.42
CA ASN A 203 19.50 -31.66 -2.88
C ASN A 203 19.96 -31.67 -4.35
N VAL A 204 19.41 -30.81 -5.21
CA VAL A 204 19.90 -30.60 -6.58
C VAL A 204 21.28 -29.96 -6.54
N GLY A 205 21.44 -28.88 -5.78
CA GLY A 205 22.71 -28.14 -5.69
C GLY A 205 23.88 -28.99 -5.21
N VAL A 206 23.64 -29.97 -4.34
CA VAL A 206 24.67 -30.93 -3.87
C VAL A 206 24.70 -32.24 -4.67
N SER A 207 24.09 -32.26 -5.86
CA SER A 207 24.06 -33.42 -6.79
C SER A 207 23.48 -34.71 -6.20
N LYS A 208 22.59 -34.60 -5.21
CA LYS A 208 21.88 -35.77 -4.62
C LYS A 208 20.69 -36.21 -5.46
N ILE A 209 20.04 -35.27 -6.16
CA ILE A 209 18.97 -35.53 -7.13
C ILE A 209 19.24 -34.69 -8.39
N SER A 210 18.76 -35.14 -9.54
CA SER A 210 18.86 -34.35 -10.78
C SER A 210 17.79 -33.26 -10.85
N VAL A 211 17.96 -32.34 -11.81
CA VAL A 211 16.93 -31.35 -12.18
C VAL A 211 15.63 -32.04 -12.63
N ASP A 212 15.73 -33.15 -13.36
CA ASP A 212 14.56 -33.92 -13.79
C ASP A 212 13.84 -34.58 -12.62
N ASP A 213 14.59 -35.08 -11.63
CA ASP A 213 14.00 -35.65 -10.41
C ASP A 213 13.30 -34.57 -9.58
N PHE A 214 13.82 -33.35 -9.56
CA PHE A 214 13.13 -32.21 -8.95
C PHE A 214 11.77 -31.97 -9.61
N GLU A 215 11.68 -31.99 -10.94
CA GLU A 215 10.40 -31.85 -11.65
C GLU A 215 9.45 -33.01 -11.36
N LYS A 216 9.94 -34.25 -11.35
CA LYS A 216 9.13 -35.43 -10.99
C LYS A 216 8.51 -35.28 -9.60
N ILE A 217 9.25 -34.76 -8.62
CA ILE A 217 8.72 -34.51 -7.27
C ILE A 217 7.53 -33.54 -7.31
N ILE A 218 7.57 -32.49 -8.13
CA ILE A 218 6.43 -31.56 -8.29
C ILE A 218 5.22 -32.33 -8.83
N LEU A 219 5.43 -33.13 -9.88
CA LEU A 219 4.39 -33.88 -10.57
C LEU A 219 3.76 -35.00 -9.72
N GLU A 220 4.51 -35.58 -8.77
CA GLU A 220 4.00 -36.63 -7.86
C GLU A 220 2.94 -36.12 -6.88
N LYS A 221 2.86 -34.80 -6.64
CA LYS A 221 1.88 -34.18 -5.72
C LYS A 221 1.84 -34.81 -4.32
N ASP A 222 2.99 -35.28 -3.86
CA ASP A 222 3.18 -35.99 -2.59
C ASP A 222 4.30 -35.35 -1.77
N ARG A 223 3.94 -34.86 -0.58
CA ARG A 223 4.87 -34.21 0.33
C ARG A 223 6.01 -35.12 0.77
N THR A 224 5.81 -36.44 0.82
CA THR A 224 6.85 -37.38 1.27
C THR A 224 8.03 -37.47 0.30
N LYS A 225 7.82 -37.05 -0.95
CA LYS A 225 8.81 -37.08 -2.04
C LYS A 225 9.73 -35.86 -2.03
N ALA A 226 9.23 -34.73 -1.54
CA ALA A 226 10.01 -33.52 -1.38
C ALA A 226 11.04 -33.63 -0.25
N GLY A 227 12.11 -32.85 -0.36
CA GLY A 227 13.17 -32.78 0.62
C GLY A 227 12.69 -32.37 2.02
N ILE A 228 13.60 -32.56 2.98
CA ILE A 228 13.44 -32.02 4.33
C ILE A 228 13.31 -30.50 4.20
N ALA A 229 12.33 -29.91 4.88
CA ALA A 229 12.16 -28.46 4.85
C ALA A 229 13.43 -27.76 5.37
N ALA A 230 13.92 -26.78 4.62
CA ALA A 230 15.07 -25.99 4.99
C ALA A 230 14.88 -25.32 6.37
N LYS A 231 15.98 -24.94 7.03
CA LYS A 231 15.94 -24.30 8.36
C LYS A 231 15.16 -22.99 8.31
N ALA A 232 14.46 -22.64 9.39
CA ALA A 232 13.57 -21.49 9.41
C ALA A 232 14.35 -20.16 9.41
N GLU A 233 15.47 -20.10 10.13
CA GLU A 233 16.27 -18.87 10.30
C GLU A 233 16.79 -18.28 8.98
N GLY A 234 16.89 -19.10 7.92
CA GLY A 234 17.31 -18.62 6.61
C GLY A 234 16.21 -17.90 5.82
N LEU A 235 14.93 -18.04 6.20
CA LEU A 235 13.80 -17.54 5.41
C LEU A 235 13.27 -16.21 5.95
N THR A 236 13.13 -15.24 5.05
CA THR A 236 12.51 -13.94 5.35
C THR A 236 11.40 -13.63 4.35
N LEU A 237 10.23 -13.20 4.84
CA LEU A 237 9.22 -12.51 4.03
C LEU A 237 9.72 -11.08 3.77
N GLU A 238 10.09 -10.79 2.53
CA GLU A 238 10.74 -9.54 2.18
C GLU A 238 9.73 -8.47 1.76
N GLU A 239 8.72 -8.85 0.97
CA GLU A 239 7.75 -7.92 0.40
C GLU A 239 6.36 -8.53 0.35
N VAL A 240 5.34 -7.69 0.56
CA VAL A 240 3.93 -7.98 0.29
C VAL A 240 3.36 -6.85 -0.54
N ASN A 241 3.02 -7.13 -1.78
CA ASN A 241 2.50 -6.12 -2.70
C ASN A 241 0.98 -6.20 -2.78
N TYR A 242 0.38 -5.02 -2.96
CA TYR A 242 -1.03 -4.81 -3.29
C TYR A 242 -1.12 -4.25 -4.72
N PRO A 243 -2.30 -4.22 -5.35
CA PRO A 243 -2.47 -3.61 -6.66
C PRO A 243 -1.86 -2.20 -6.72
N GLU A 244 -1.41 -1.78 -7.89
CA GLU A 244 -0.98 -0.40 -8.10
C GLU A 244 -2.12 0.55 -7.73
N GLY A 245 -1.80 1.64 -7.03
CA GLY A 245 -2.81 2.56 -6.51
C GLY A 245 -3.74 1.97 -5.43
N TYR A 246 -3.50 0.76 -4.91
CA TYR A 246 -4.42 0.16 -3.92
C TYR A 246 -4.57 1.00 -2.64
N PHE A 247 -3.48 1.64 -2.21
CA PHE A 247 -3.51 2.60 -1.10
C PHE A 247 -3.88 4.02 -1.56
N GLU A 248 -3.93 4.25 -2.88
CA GLU A 248 -4.38 5.46 -3.57
C GLU A 248 -5.86 5.28 -3.92
N ARG A 249 -6.72 5.35 -2.89
CA ARG A 249 -8.19 5.38 -2.94
C ARG A 249 -8.79 5.47 -4.37
N ASN A 250 -9.58 4.45 -4.79
CA ASN A 250 -10.30 4.34 -6.08
C ASN A 250 -11.24 5.52 -6.36
N VAL A 251 -10.65 6.66 -6.69
CA VAL A 251 -11.34 7.91 -6.92
C VAL A 251 -11.36 8.16 -8.42
N LYS A 252 -12.56 8.16 -8.98
CA LYS A 252 -12.79 8.57 -10.37
C LYS A 252 -13.05 10.07 -10.40
N ILE A 253 -12.42 10.77 -11.33
CA ILE A 253 -12.76 12.16 -11.60
C ILE A 253 -13.82 12.19 -12.69
N LEU A 254 -15.00 12.74 -12.39
CA LEU A 254 -16.15 12.80 -13.29
C LEU A 254 -16.71 14.22 -13.32
N GLU A 255 -17.24 14.64 -14.47
CA GLU A 255 -18.00 15.89 -14.56
C GLU A 255 -19.31 15.78 -13.76
N ALA A 256 -19.65 16.85 -13.04
CA ALA A 256 -20.88 16.92 -12.26
C ALA A 256 -22.09 17.09 -13.19
N GLU A 257 -23.11 16.25 -12.99
CA GLU A 257 -24.37 16.39 -13.71
C GLU A 257 -25.27 17.46 -13.08
N MET A 258 -26.23 17.99 -13.84
CA MET A 258 -27.19 18.98 -13.35
C MET A 258 -28.01 18.47 -12.14
N SER A 259 -28.30 17.17 -12.12
CA SER A 259 -28.96 16.46 -11.02
C SER A 259 -28.15 16.48 -9.71
N GLU A 260 -26.84 16.75 -9.79
CA GLU A 260 -25.90 16.68 -8.67
C GLU A 260 -25.51 18.06 -8.11
N MET A 261 -26.11 19.16 -8.60
CA MET A 261 -25.78 20.52 -8.15
C MET A 261 -26.05 20.72 -6.65
N GLY A 262 -27.00 19.96 -6.07
CA GLY A 262 -27.20 19.91 -4.61
C GLY A 262 -25.96 19.40 -3.85
N LEU A 263 -25.24 18.43 -4.40
CA LEU A 263 -24.00 17.90 -3.81
C LEU A 263 -22.85 18.90 -3.94
N ALA A 264 -22.74 19.58 -5.09
CA ALA A 264 -21.76 20.65 -5.29
C ALA A 264 -21.97 21.78 -4.26
N LYS A 265 -23.22 22.21 -4.08
CA LYS A 265 -23.61 23.21 -3.07
C LYS A 265 -23.18 22.78 -1.66
N ALA A 266 -23.46 21.53 -1.29
CA ALA A 266 -23.07 21.00 0.02
C ALA A 266 -21.55 20.96 0.23
N LEU A 267 -20.77 20.60 -0.78
CA LEU A 267 -19.30 20.58 -0.70
C LEU A 267 -18.69 21.98 -0.67
N PHE A 268 -19.26 22.94 -1.39
CA PHE A 268 -18.82 24.34 -1.30
C PHE A 268 -19.10 24.93 0.09
N LEU A 269 -20.24 24.61 0.70
CA LEU A 269 -20.53 25.00 2.09
C LEU A 269 -19.52 24.38 3.06
N LYS A 270 -19.22 23.08 2.93
CA LYS A 270 -18.18 22.41 3.73
C LYS A 270 -16.79 23.02 3.53
N TYR A 271 -16.46 23.42 2.30
CA TYR A 271 -15.22 24.14 2.00
C TYR A 271 -15.15 25.47 2.75
N GLN A 272 -16.23 26.26 2.75
CA GLN A 272 -16.31 27.51 3.52
C GLN A 272 -16.10 27.26 5.02
N GLU A 273 -16.84 26.30 5.59
CA GLU A 273 -16.71 25.95 7.01
C GLU A 273 -15.27 25.55 7.35
N ASN A 274 -14.61 24.80 6.47
CA ASN A 274 -13.23 24.33 6.68
C ASN A 274 -12.20 25.47 6.64
N LEU A 275 -12.42 26.48 5.79
CA LEU A 275 -11.53 27.65 5.70
C LEU A 275 -11.58 28.54 6.94
N GLY A 276 -12.65 28.47 7.74
CA GLY A 276 -12.81 29.29 8.95
C GLY A 276 -13.00 30.79 8.68
N ILE A 277 -13.41 31.17 7.46
CA ILE A 277 -13.62 32.57 7.04
C ILE A 277 -15.06 32.75 6.54
N SER A 278 -15.60 33.94 6.75
CA SER A 278 -16.85 34.36 6.11
C SER A 278 -16.62 34.67 4.62
N LEU A 279 -16.95 33.73 3.72
CA LEU A 279 -16.95 33.96 2.27
C LEU A 279 -18.12 34.84 1.79
N CYS A 280 -18.94 35.37 2.71
CA CYS A 280 -20.14 36.14 2.39
C CYS A 280 -19.88 37.40 1.54
N PHE A 281 -18.65 37.91 1.53
CA PHE A 281 -18.28 39.12 0.78
C PHE A 281 -17.94 38.88 -0.70
N GLN A 282 -17.92 37.62 -1.18
CA GLN A 282 -17.58 37.27 -2.57
C GLN A 282 -18.78 36.87 -3.44
N GLY A 283 -20.00 37.30 -3.10
CA GLY A 283 -21.21 36.82 -3.80
C GLY A 283 -21.39 35.30 -3.67
N PHE A 284 -20.88 34.70 -2.59
CA PHE A 284 -20.84 33.26 -2.42
C PHE A 284 -22.25 32.65 -2.32
N GLN A 285 -23.18 33.32 -1.64
CA GLN A 285 -24.57 32.88 -1.58
C GLN A 285 -25.21 32.86 -2.97
N GLU A 286 -25.01 33.92 -3.75
CA GLU A 286 -25.48 34.01 -5.14
C GLU A 286 -24.81 32.96 -6.05
N GLU A 287 -23.52 32.66 -5.83
CA GLU A 287 -22.82 31.57 -6.50
C GLU A 287 -23.46 30.21 -6.20
N LEU A 288 -23.81 29.94 -4.94
CA LEU A 288 -24.45 28.70 -4.51
C LEU A 288 -25.90 28.57 -4.99
N ASP A 289 -26.61 29.68 -5.15
CA ASP A 289 -28.01 29.68 -5.58
C ASP A 289 -28.14 29.53 -7.10
N ASN A 290 -27.10 29.89 -7.86
CA ASN A 290 -27.09 29.83 -9.33
C ASN A 290 -26.22 28.72 -9.92
N LEU A 291 -25.83 27.69 -9.16
CA LEU A 291 -25.04 26.57 -9.69
C LEU A 291 -25.76 25.85 -10.86
N PRO A 292 -25.05 25.46 -11.95
CA PRO A 292 -23.59 25.58 -12.13
C PRO A 292 -23.13 26.99 -12.53
N GLY A 293 -24.01 27.87 -13.01
CA GLY A 293 -23.75 29.30 -13.21
C GLY A 293 -22.49 29.58 -14.03
N LYS A 294 -21.54 30.31 -13.44
CA LYS A 294 -20.23 30.61 -14.06
C LYS A 294 -19.35 29.37 -14.34
N TYR A 295 -19.71 28.21 -13.78
CA TYR A 295 -19.06 26.91 -13.99
C TYR A 295 -19.77 26.05 -15.04
N ALA A 296 -20.81 26.56 -15.70
CA ALA A 296 -21.55 25.80 -16.71
C ALA A 296 -20.74 25.61 -18.01
N PHE A 297 -20.91 24.45 -18.64
CA PHE A 297 -20.50 24.20 -20.02
C PHE A 297 -21.20 25.20 -20.97
N PRO A 298 -20.55 25.70 -22.06
CA PRO A 298 -19.27 25.27 -22.64
C PRO A 298 -18.03 25.97 -22.11
N THR A 299 -18.18 26.95 -21.22
CA THR A 299 -17.06 27.80 -20.78
C THR A 299 -16.48 27.41 -19.42
N GLY A 300 -17.19 26.59 -18.66
CA GLY A 300 -16.79 26.10 -17.35
C GLY A 300 -17.08 24.61 -17.19
N THR A 301 -16.63 24.05 -16.06
CA THR A 301 -17.05 22.72 -15.61
C THR A 301 -16.94 22.62 -14.08
N ILE A 302 -17.62 21.63 -13.49
CA ILE A 302 -17.40 21.17 -12.12
C ILE A 302 -16.99 19.71 -12.20
N LEU A 303 -15.87 19.35 -11.59
CA LEU A 303 -15.41 17.98 -11.48
C LEU A 303 -15.59 17.48 -10.05
N PHE A 304 -16.11 16.26 -9.92
CA PHE A 304 -16.18 15.52 -8.68
C PHE A 304 -15.10 14.44 -8.64
N ALA A 305 -14.50 14.29 -7.47
CA ALA A 305 -13.80 13.08 -7.09
C ALA A 305 -14.83 12.15 -6.47
N LYS A 306 -15.14 11.03 -7.14
CA LYS A 306 -16.10 10.02 -6.65
C LYS A 306 -15.39 8.76 -6.24
N GLU A 307 -15.68 8.31 -5.03
CA GLU A 307 -15.30 6.97 -4.55
C GLU A 307 -16.56 6.09 -4.46
N GLY A 308 -16.69 5.15 -5.40
CA GLY A 308 -17.97 4.50 -5.65
C GLY A 308 -19.04 5.53 -6.03
N GLU A 309 -20.17 5.53 -5.34
CA GLU A 309 -21.25 6.51 -5.50
C GLU A 309 -21.05 7.80 -4.69
N ASN A 310 -20.05 7.85 -3.80
CA ASN A 310 -19.86 8.98 -2.90
C ASN A 310 -18.98 10.05 -3.52
N VAL A 311 -19.42 11.30 -3.47
CA VAL A 311 -18.57 12.45 -3.81
C VAL A 311 -17.68 12.80 -2.62
N VAL A 312 -16.36 12.70 -2.81
CA VAL A 312 -15.34 12.88 -1.76
C VAL A 312 -14.47 14.12 -1.97
N GLY A 313 -14.58 14.76 -3.12
CA GLY A 313 -13.94 16.04 -3.42
C GLY A 313 -14.56 16.71 -4.64
N ILE A 314 -14.23 17.99 -4.83
CA ILE A 314 -14.75 18.84 -5.89
C ILE A 314 -13.66 19.81 -6.34
N VAL A 315 -13.69 20.20 -7.61
CA VAL A 315 -13.01 21.38 -8.14
C VAL A 315 -13.86 21.98 -9.27
N ALA A 316 -13.77 23.29 -9.47
CA ALA A 316 -14.52 23.98 -10.51
C ALA A 316 -13.60 24.81 -11.41
N LEU A 317 -13.97 24.91 -12.69
CA LEU A 317 -13.36 25.79 -13.67
C LEU A 317 -14.40 26.81 -14.11
N LYS A 318 -14.03 28.10 -14.08
CA LYS A 318 -14.80 29.16 -14.74
C LYS A 318 -13.95 29.93 -15.73
N LYS A 319 -14.60 30.56 -16.70
CA LYS A 319 -13.99 31.54 -17.60
C LYS A 319 -13.63 32.82 -16.83
N LEU A 320 -12.44 33.37 -17.09
CA LEU A 320 -12.11 34.76 -16.75
C LEU A 320 -12.27 35.63 -18.00
N GLU A 321 -11.52 35.29 -19.04
CA GLU A 321 -11.46 36.03 -20.30
C GLU A 321 -11.23 35.05 -21.46
N ASP A 322 -11.15 35.54 -22.69
CA ASP A 322 -10.87 34.68 -23.84
C ASP A 322 -9.46 34.07 -23.73
N GLY A 323 -9.41 32.73 -23.69
CA GLY A 323 -8.16 31.98 -23.53
C GLY A 323 -7.63 31.90 -22.09
N ILE A 324 -8.32 32.49 -21.10
CA ILE A 324 -7.93 32.45 -19.68
C ILE A 324 -9.07 31.90 -18.81
N CYS A 325 -8.78 30.85 -18.05
CA CYS A 325 -9.70 30.26 -17.07
C CYS A 325 -9.17 30.35 -15.64
N GLU A 326 -10.03 30.12 -14.66
CA GLU A 326 -9.68 30.05 -13.25
C GLU A 326 -10.06 28.70 -12.63
N MET A 327 -9.12 28.06 -11.93
CA MET A 327 -9.40 26.95 -11.01
C MET A 327 -9.92 27.52 -9.69
N LYS A 328 -11.13 27.12 -9.30
CA LYS A 328 -11.80 27.56 -8.07
C LYS A 328 -12.31 26.36 -7.28
N ARG A 329 -12.47 26.56 -5.98
CA ARG A 329 -13.17 25.61 -5.07
C ARG A 329 -12.57 24.20 -5.06
N LEU A 330 -11.24 24.07 -5.20
CA LEU A 330 -10.57 22.78 -4.98
C LEU A 330 -10.72 22.39 -3.52
N PHE A 331 -11.47 21.33 -3.26
CA PHE A 331 -11.73 20.83 -1.92
C PHE A 331 -11.84 19.31 -1.90
N VAL A 332 -11.24 18.71 -0.87
CA VAL A 332 -11.37 17.29 -0.57
C VAL A 332 -11.86 17.17 0.86
N LEU A 333 -12.86 16.32 1.09
CA LEU A 333 -13.38 16.07 2.43
C LEU A 333 -12.24 15.68 3.39
N PRO A 334 -12.19 16.19 4.64
CA PRO A 334 -11.04 15.99 5.54
C PRO A 334 -10.63 14.53 5.75
N GLU A 335 -11.57 13.61 5.78
CA GLU A 335 -11.34 12.17 5.93
C GLU A 335 -10.82 11.47 4.65
N PHE A 336 -10.71 12.22 3.56
CA PHE A 336 -10.16 11.88 2.24
C PHE A 336 -8.92 12.72 1.87
N GLN A 337 -8.48 13.64 2.72
CA GLN A 337 -7.24 14.40 2.50
C GLN A 337 -5.99 13.56 2.78
N GLY A 338 -4.86 13.91 2.14
CA GLY A 338 -3.59 13.19 2.28
C GLY A 338 -3.42 11.98 1.35
N TYR A 339 -4.42 11.68 0.52
CA TYR A 339 -4.42 10.53 -0.40
C TYR A 339 -4.24 10.93 -1.88
N GLY A 340 -3.67 12.10 -2.16
CA GLY A 340 -3.44 12.56 -3.54
C GLY A 340 -4.68 13.00 -4.33
N ILE A 341 -5.90 12.89 -3.76
CA ILE A 341 -7.16 13.23 -4.47
C ILE A 341 -7.18 14.68 -4.97
N GLY A 342 -6.65 15.63 -4.19
CA GLY A 342 -6.58 17.04 -4.63
C GLY A 342 -5.70 17.21 -5.87
N LYS A 343 -4.63 16.43 -5.99
CA LYS A 343 -3.77 16.38 -7.17
C LYS A 343 -4.52 15.81 -8.36
N LEU A 344 -5.21 14.68 -8.19
CA LEU A 344 -6.03 14.06 -9.26
C LEU A 344 -7.10 15.02 -9.80
N LEU A 345 -7.80 15.74 -8.91
CA LEU A 345 -8.78 16.76 -9.28
C LEU A 345 -8.15 17.89 -10.09
N ALA A 346 -7.02 18.43 -9.62
CA ALA A 346 -6.34 19.54 -10.27
C ALA A 346 -5.78 19.14 -11.65
N GLU A 347 -5.14 17.97 -11.77
CA GLU A 347 -4.63 17.44 -13.04
C GLU A 347 -5.75 17.21 -14.04
N ALA A 348 -6.86 16.59 -13.61
CA ALA A 348 -8.02 16.38 -14.48
C ALA A 348 -8.65 17.71 -14.95
N LEU A 349 -8.68 18.74 -14.08
CA LEU A 349 -9.21 20.04 -14.45
C LEU A 349 -8.30 20.78 -15.44
N ILE A 350 -6.98 20.64 -15.30
CA ILE A 350 -5.98 21.17 -16.23
C ILE A 350 -6.17 20.57 -17.62
N GLU A 351 -6.33 19.25 -17.73
CA GLU A 351 -6.61 18.60 -19.02
C GLU A 351 -7.95 19.06 -19.60
N LYS A 352 -8.99 19.17 -18.76
CA LYS A 352 -10.28 19.69 -19.22
C LYS A 352 -10.19 21.14 -19.73
N ALA A 353 -9.35 21.97 -19.10
CA ALA A 353 -9.12 23.34 -19.57
C ALA A 353 -8.48 23.39 -20.95
N LYS A 354 -7.52 22.49 -21.23
CA LYS A 354 -6.90 22.33 -22.56
C LYS A 354 -7.92 21.90 -23.61
N ASP A 355 -8.79 20.96 -23.25
CA ASP A 355 -9.88 20.50 -24.13
C ASP A 355 -10.82 21.65 -24.50
N LEU A 356 -11.13 22.52 -23.53
CA LEU A 356 -11.91 23.74 -23.71
C LEU A 356 -11.15 24.90 -24.38
N LYS A 357 -9.91 24.66 -24.85
CA LYS A 357 -9.04 25.62 -25.56
C LYS A 357 -8.59 26.83 -24.75
N TYR A 358 -8.55 26.71 -23.43
CA TYR A 358 -7.85 27.69 -22.60
C TYR A 358 -6.34 27.55 -22.76
N LYS A 359 -5.63 28.69 -22.71
CA LYS A 359 -4.17 28.78 -22.82
C LYS A 359 -3.51 29.04 -21.46
N ILE A 360 -4.22 29.70 -20.56
CA ILE A 360 -3.72 30.06 -19.24
C ILE A 360 -4.76 29.68 -18.20
N MET A 361 -4.33 29.00 -17.14
CA MET A 361 -5.11 28.77 -15.94
C MET A 361 -4.56 29.61 -14.80
N LYS A 362 -5.44 30.35 -14.13
CA LYS A 362 -5.12 31.11 -12.91
C LYS A 362 -5.80 30.49 -11.70
N LEU A 363 -5.28 30.76 -10.50
CA LEU A 363 -5.94 30.46 -9.24
C LEU A 363 -5.45 31.40 -8.13
N ASP A 364 -6.28 31.57 -7.10
CA ASP A 364 -5.94 32.22 -5.85
C ASP A 364 -6.13 31.25 -4.68
N THR A 365 -5.27 31.35 -3.68
CA THR A 365 -5.33 30.53 -2.47
C THR A 365 -4.77 31.27 -1.27
N LEU A 366 -5.22 30.92 -0.06
CA LEU A 366 -4.67 31.49 1.17
C LEU A 366 -3.27 30.92 1.41
N GLY A 367 -2.31 31.79 1.68
CA GLY A 367 -0.90 31.42 1.90
C GLY A 367 -0.71 30.47 3.08
N ARG A 368 -1.58 30.54 4.10
CA ARG A 368 -1.59 29.60 5.23
C ARG A 368 -1.99 28.15 4.88
N LEU A 369 -2.53 27.90 3.70
CA LEU A 369 -2.85 26.55 3.22
C LEU A 369 -1.63 25.90 2.57
N GLU A 370 -0.59 25.61 3.37
CA GLU A 370 0.71 25.12 2.89
C GLU A 370 0.60 23.88 1.99
N SER A 371 -0.35 22.98 2.26
CA SER A 371 -0.59 21.79 1.45
C SER A 371 -1.12 22.11 0.05
N ALA A 372 -2.00 23.12 -0.06
CA ALA A 372 -2.52 23.59 -1.34
C ALA A 372 -1.45 24.37 -2.12
N VAL A 373 -0.72 25.26 -1.45
CA VAL A 373 0.41 26.00 -2.03
C VAL A 373 1.47 25.05 -2.59
N SER A 374 1.84 24.02 -1.82
CA SER A 374 2.79 23.00 -2.26
C SER A 374 2.26 22.19 -3.45
N LEU A 375 0.97 21.86 -3.46
CA LEU A 375 0.33 21.17 -4.58
C LEU A 375 0.44 21.99 -5.87
N TYR A 376 0.09 23.28 -5.86
CA TYR A 376 0.10 24.10 -7.06
C TYR A 376 1.51 24.29 -7.63
N ARG A 377 2.51 24.53 -6.76
CA ARG A 377 3.92 24.59 -7.18
C ARG A 377 4.39 23.28 -7.83
N ASN A 378 4.02 22.12 -7.25
CA ASN A 378 4.36 20.81 -7.81
C ASN A 378 3.66 20.52 -9.16
N LEU A 379 2.49 21.12 -9.39
CA LEU A 379 1.79 21.06 -10.68
C LEU A 379 2.35 22.08 -11.70
N GLY A 380 3.39 22.83 -11.35
CA GLY A 380 4.04 23.81 -12.21
C GLY A 380 3.19 25.05 -12.45
N PHE A 381 2.46 25.51 -11.43
CA PHE A 381 1.98 26.88 -11.35
C PHE A 381 3.07 27.79 -10.79
N GLU A 382 3.16 29.01 -11.32
CA GLU A 382 4.07 30.06 -10.89
C GLU A 382 3.29 31.20 -10.23
N GLU A 383 3.88 31.86 -9.24
CA GLU A 383 3.23 33.01 -8.58
C GLU A 383 3.10 34.18 -9.56
N THR A 384 1.96 34.87 -9.53
CA THR A 384 1.64 35.99 -10.41
C THR A 384 1.08 37.17 -9.62
N ILE A 385 0.85 38.30 -10.30
CA ILE A 385 0.23 39.47 -9.69
C ILE A 385 -1.28 39.22 -9.45
N PRO A 386 -1.88 39.92 -8.47
CA PRO A 386 -3.33 39.85 -8.23
C PRO A 386 -4.14 40.14 -9.50
N TYR A 387 -5.12 39.28 -9.79
CA TYR A 387 -6.02 39.41 -10.94
C TYR A 387 -7.50 39.51 -10.53
N ASN A 388 -7.79 39.44 -9.22
CA ASN A 388 -9.11 39.69 -8.66
C ASN A 388 -8.97 40.41 -7.30
N VAL A 389 -10.06 41.01 -6.83
CA VAL A 389 -10.10 41.64 -5.50
C VAL A 389 -10.43 40.58 -4.47
N ASN A 390 -9.55 40.41 -3.48
CA ASN A 390 -9.77 39.52 -2.35
C ASN A 390 -9.58 40.32 -1.03
N PRO A 391 -10.52 40.25 -0.09
CA PRO A 391 -10.43 41.00 1.17
C PRO A 391 -9.41 40.44 2.17
N GLU A 392 -8.84 39.26 1.91
CA GLU A 392 -7.86 38.63 2.79
C GLU A 392 -6.43 39.06 2.43
N ASP A 393 -5.64 39.41 3.45
CA ASP A 393 -4.28 39.96 3.27
C ASP A 393 -3.23 38.89 2.91
N ASP A 394 -3.51 37.60 3.12
CA ASP A 394 -2.56 36.49 2.93
C ASP A 394 -2.80 35.69 1.63
N ILE A 395 -3.42 36.29 0.61
CA ILE A 395 -3.72 35.60 -0.65
C ILE A 395 -2.50 35.52 -1.55
N LEU A 396 -2.22 34.32 -2.03
CA LEU A 396 -1.27 34.04 -3.09
C LEU A 396 -2.01 33.80 -4.40
N TYR A 397 -1.47 34.37 -5.48
CA TYR A 397 -2.00 34.25 -6.82
C TYR A 397 -1.04 33.44 -7.67
N PHE A 398 -1.57 32.53 -8.47
CA PHE A 398 -0.81 31.61 -9.30
C PHE A 398 -1.34 31.59 -10.73
N GLU A 399 -0.45 31.34 -11.69
CA GLU A 399 -0.80 31.06 -13.09
C GLU A 399 0.01 29.91 -13.67
N LYS A 400 -0.56 29.27 -14.70
CA LYS A 400 0.07 28.18 -15.44
C LYS A 400 -0.30 28.26 -16.91
N GLN A 401 0.70 28.10 -17.79
CA GLN A 401 0.49 27.88 -19.22
C GLN A 401 0.01 26.43 -19.44
N LEU A 402 -1.05 26.26 -20.23
CA LEU A 402 -1.74 24.99 -20.48
C LEU A 402 -1.25 24.27 -21.75
#